data_AF-A0AAE4Q9Z3-F1
#
_entry.id   AF-A0AAE4Q9Z3-F1
#
_cell.length_a   1.000
_cell.length_b   1.000
_cell.length_c   1.000
_cell.angle_alpha   90.00
_cell.angle_beta   90.00
_cell.angle_gamma   90.00
#
_symmetry.space_group_name_H-M   'P 1'
#
loop_
_entity.id
_entity.type
_entity.pdbx_description
1 polymer ?
#
loop_
_entity_poly.entity_id
_entity_poly.type
_entity_poly.pdbx_seq_one_letter_code
_entity_poly.pdbx_strand_id
1 'polypeptide(L)'
;MNDNQRREIWKLRSDGLGYGAIARLLNLSLGSVKQYCRRFPELKGLGELVKSQIDEGERLYCKNCMQKLQHVNQGRPKKFCSDKCRKVYWDTHKEEHDKTKTAYTELTCQNCGRSFLSYASPTRKFCGHPCYVEHRFRKGVVHDNSTQHGN
;
A
#
# COMPACT_ATOMS: atom_id res chain seq x y z
N MET A 1 -3.73 19.78 -9.83
CA MET A 1 -2.94 18.56 -10.11
C MET A 1 -3.20 17.54 -9.01
N ASN A 2 -3.68 16.34 -9.35
CA ASN A 2 -4.01 15.27 -8.38
C ASN A 2 -2.82 14.30 -8.17
N ASP A 3 -2.95 13.34 -7.24
CA ASP A 3 -1.88 12.38 -6.92
C ASP A 3 -1.52 11.45 -8.09
N ASN A 4 -2.52 10.99 -8.87
CA ASN A 4 -2.27 10.16 -10.05
C ASN A 4 -1.43 10.89 -11.08
N GLN A 5 -1.79 12.13 -11.41
CA GLN A 5 -1.04 13.00 -12.30
C GLN A 5 0.39 13.22 -11.79
N ARG A 6 0.58 13.37 -10.47
CA ARG A 6 1.92 13.55 -9.88
C ARG A 6 2.80 12.32 -10.09
N ARG A 7 2.22 11.13 -9.89
CA ARG A 7 2.90 9.84 -10.15
C ARG A 7 3.26 9.68 -11.62
N GLU A 8 2.33 9.98 -12.52
CA GLU A 8 2.57 9.91 -13.96
C GLU A 8 3.67 10.89 -14.42
N ILE A 9 3.67 12.13 -13.94
CA ILE A 9 4.76 13.07 -14.26
C ILE A 9 6.10 12.51 -13.78
N TRP A 10 6.17 11.98 -12.56
CA TRP A 10 7.39 11.41 -12.02
C TRP A 10 7.89 10.26 -12.90
N LYS A 11 7.02 9.28 -13.18
CA LYS A 11 7.34 8.11 -14.00
C LYS A 11 7.86 8.53 -15.37
N LEU A 12 7.13 9.38 -16.09
CA LEU A 12 7.54 9.82 -17.42
C LEU A 12 8.84 10.63 -17.40
N ARG A 13 9.11 11.40 -16.34
CA ARG A 13 10.41 12.07 -16.17
C ARG A 13 11.54 11.08 -15.94
N SER A 14 11.34 10.10 -15.08
CA SER A 14 12.29 9.01 -14.83
C SER A 14 12.52 8.16 -16.08
N ASP A 15 11.53 8.04 -16.96
CA ASP A 15 11.68 7.36 -18.26
C ASP A 15 12.42 8.20 -19.31
N GLY A 16 12.72 9.46 -18.98
CA GLY A 16 13.55 10.36 -19.78
C GLY A 16 12.79 11.42 -20.57
N LEU A 17 11.47 11.54 -20.40
CA LEU A 17 10.68 12.47 -21.21
C LEU A 17 10.86 13.93 -20.75
N GLY A 18 10.88 14.86 -21.72
CA GLY A 18 10.91 16.30 -21.45
C GLY A 18 9.56 16.85 -20.96
N TYR A 19 9.58 18.02 -20.29
CA TYR A 19 8.38 18.64 -19.73
C TYR A 19 7.25 18.87 -20.76
N GLY A 20 7.59 19.26 -21.98
CA GLY A 20 6.61 19.48 -23.05
C GLY A 20 5.94 18.21 -23.57
N ALA A 21 6.67 17.09 -23.61
CA ALA A 21 6.10 15.80 -23.98
C ALA A 21 5.10 15.33 -22.91
N ILE A 22 5.49 15.44 -21.63
CA ILE A 22 4.65 15.07 -20.48
C ILE A 22 3.38 15.92 -20.42
N ALA A 23 3.51 17.23 -20.63
CA ALA A 23 2.38 18.15 -20.65
C ALA A 23 1.32 17.72 -21.69
N ARG A 24 1.76 17.35 -22.90
CA ARG A 24 0.86 16.84 -23.95
C ARG A 24 0.25 15.50 -23.59
N LEU A 25 1.05 14.54 -23.13
CA LEU A 25 0.59 13.18 -22.79
C LEU A 25 -0.48 13.17 -21.69
N LEU A 26 -0.31 14.00 -20.66
CA LEU A 26 -1.21 14.03 -19.51
C LEU A 26 -2.32 15.09 -19.62
N ASN A 27 -2.39 15.79 -20.76
CA ASN A 27 -3.28 16.93 -20.99
C ASN A 27 -3.20 17.97 -19.85
N LEU A 28 -1.96 18.37 -19.52
CA LEU A 28 -1.64 19.34 -18.46
C LEU A 28 -0.95 20.56 -19.04
N SER A 29 -1.08 21.70 -18.36
CA SER A 29 -0.28 22.88 -18.74
C SER A 29 1.21 22.62 -18.52
N LEU A 30 2.06 23.15 -19.42
CA LEU A 30 3.52 23.09 -19.27
C LEU A 30 3.97 23.71 -17.94
N GLY A 31 3.30 24.78 -17.51
CA GLY A 31 3.54 25.44 -16.23
C GLY A 31 3.32 24.51 -15.04
N SER A 32 2.23 23.73 -15.05
CA SER A 32 1.92 22.74 -14.01
C SER A 32 2.99 21.65 -13.91
N VAL A 33 3.44 21.13 -15.06
CA VAL A 33 4.52 20.13 -15.12
C VAL A 33 5.82 20.71 -14.57
N LYS A 34 6.22 21.91 -15.03
CA LYS A 34 7.43 22.60 -14.56
C LYS A 34 7.38 22.88 -13.06
N GLN A 35 6.26 23.38 -12.55
CA GLN A 35 6.08 23.70 -11.13
C GLN A 35 6.23 22.45 -10.26
N TYR A 36 5.65 21.32 -10.70
CA TYR A 36 5.82 20.05 -10.01
C TYR A 36 7.28 19.61 -10.01
N CYS A 37 7.92 19.48 -11.18
CA CYS A 37 9.31 19.05 -11.29
C CYS A 37 10.29 19.96 -10.54
N ARG A 38 10.00 21.27 -10.44
CA ARG A 38 10.87 22.23 -9.72
C ARG A 38 11.04 21.88 -8.23
N ARG A 39 10.06 21.21 -7.62
CA ARG A 39 10.07 20.81 -6.21
C ARG A 39 10.98 19.62 -5.93
N PHE A 40 11.45 18.93 -6.97
CA PHE A 40 12.25 17.72 -6.88
C PHE A 40 13.55 17.95 -7.66
N PRO A 41 14.68 18.20 -6.97
CA PRO A 41 15.97 18.41 -7.61
C PRO A 41 16.33 17.34 -8.66
N GLU A 42 15.89 16.11 -8.43
CA GLU A 42 16.19 14.93 -9.23
C GLU A 42 15.40 14.88 -10.55
N LEU A 43 14.33 15.67 -10.66
CA LEU A 43 13.56 15.82 -11.90
C LEU A 43 14.01 17.02 -12.75
N LYS A 44 15.03 17.76 -12.30
CA LYS A 44 15.55 18.93 -13.02
C LYS A 44 16.51 18.52 -14.13
N GLY A 45 16.63 19.37 -15.14
CA GLY A 45 17.55 19.17 -16.26
C GLY A 45 16.95 18.37 -17.42
N LEU A 46 17.82 17.90 -18.32
CA LEU A 46 17.42 17.16 -19.50
C LEU A 46 16.83 15.80 -19.10
N GLY A 47 15.75 15.37 -19.77
CA GLY A 47 15.05 14.14 -19.39
C GLY A 47 15.95 12.90 -19.41
N GLU A 48 16.79 12.74 -20.44
CA GLU A 48 17.74 11.62 -20.53
C GLU A 48 18.70 11.54 -19.34
N LEU A 49 19.16 12.69 -18.83
CA LEU A 49 20.02 12.73 -17.64
C LEU A 49 19.25 12.32 -16.38
N VAL A 50 17.98 12.74 -16.26
CA VAL A 50 17.12 12.31 -15.15
C VAL A 50 16.92 10.80 -15.14
N LYS A 51 16.75 10.19 -16.32
CA LYS A 51 16.66 8.72 -16.45
C LYS A 51 17.89 8.01 -15.90
N SER A 52 19.09 8.48 -16.25
CA SER A 52 20.34 7.90 -15.74
C SER A 52 20.55 8.07 -14.23
N GLN A 53 19.91 9.06 -13.59
CA GLN A 53 20.12 9.40 -12.18
C GLN A 53 19.14 8.73 -11.22
N ILE A 54 17.95 8.34 -11.68
CA ILE A 54 16.87 7.83 -10.82
C ILE A 54 16.90 6.29 -10.68
N ASP A 55 17.61 5.58 -11.56
CA ASP A 55 17.63 4.11 -11.62
C ASP A 55 18.15 3.44 -10.33
N GLU A 56 19.01 4.11 -9.56
CA GLU A 56 19.54 3.60 -8.27
C GLU A 56 18.64 3.90 -7.05
N GLY A 57 17.55 4.66 -7.22
CA GLY A 57 16.91 5.43 -6.14
C GLY A 57 15.54 4.99 -5.65
N GLU A 58 14.97 3.87 -6.11
CA GLU A 58 13.54 3.55 -5.87
C GLU A 58 13.15 3.48 -4.38
N ARG A 59 14.11 3.18 -3.48
CA ARG A 59 13.90 3.15 -2.02
C ARG A 59 13.99 4.51 -1.34
N LEU A 60 14.46 5.55 -2.01
CA LEU A 60 14.67 6.89 -1.43
C LEU A 60 13.40 7.73 -1.44
N TYR A 61 12.37 7.35 -2.20
CA TYR A 61 11.15 8.13 -2.36
C TYR A 61 9.93 7.39 -1.85
N CYS A 62 8.93 8.16 -1.40
CA CYS A 62 7.65 7.60 -1.02
C CYS A 62 6.99 6.95 -2.25
N LYS A 63 6.65 5.67 -2.16
CA LYS A 63 5.95 4.95 -3.24
C LYS A 63 4.61 5.58 -3.67
N ASN A 64 3.99 6.40 -2.83
CA ASN A 64 2.74 7.08 -3.17
C ASN A 64 2.94 8.47 -3.77
N CYS A 65 3.61 9.37 -3.06
CA CYS A 65 3.67 10.79 -3.40
C CYS A 65 5.04 11.25 -3.92
N MET A 66 6.01 10.33 -4.01
CA MET A 66 7.39 10.58 -4.46
C MET A 66 8.18 11.60 -3.62
N GLN A 67 7.69 11.99 -2.45
CA GLN A 67 8.49 12.79 -1.53
C GLN A 67 9.69 11.99 -1.03
N LYS A 68 10.86 12.63 -0.99
CA LYS A 68 12.09 12.05 -0.44
C LYS A 68 11.87 11.58 1.00
N LEU A 69 12.23 10.34 1.26
CA LEU A 69 12.14 9.71 2.57
C LEU A 69 13.40 10.02 3.37
N GLN A 70 13.19 10.42 4.62
CA GLN A 70 14.25 10.46 5.61
C GLN A 70 14.37 9.06 6.21
N HIS A 71 15.36 8.31 5.72
CA HIS A 71 15.72 7.02 6.30
C HIS A 71 16.53 7.24 7.57
N VAL A 72 16.20 6.49 8.61
CA VAL A 72 17.05 6.35 9.79
C VAL A 72 18.05 5.24 9.53
N ASN A 73 19.28 5.39 10.04
CA ASN A 73 20.36 4.42 9.81
C ASN A 73 20.13 3.05 10.47
N GLN A 74 19.03 2.89 11.22
CA GLN A 74 18.69 1.66 11.93
C GLN A 74 17.30 1.16 11.52
N GLY A 75 17.20 -0.15 11.32
CA GLY A 75 15.94 -0.82 11.02
C GLY A 75 15.57 -0.83 9.53
N ARG A 76 14.32 -1.19 9.27
CA ARG A 76 13.83 -1.36 7.89
C ARG A 76 13.62 0.00 7.22
N PRO A 77 14.13 0.20 5.99
CA PRO A 77 13.89 1.43 5.23
C PRO A 77 12.40 1.75 5.10
N LYS A 78 12.05 3.03 5.22
CA LYS A 78 10.67 3.48 5.03
C LYS A 78 10.27 3.30 3.56
N LYS A 79 9.01 2.97 3.31
CA LYS A 79 8.43 2.94 1.95
C LYS A 79 7.48 4.12 1.70
N PHE A 80 7.00 4.76 2.77
CA PHE A 80 6.00 5.80 2.73
C PHE A 80 6.37 6.94 3.67
N CYS A 81 6.04 8.17 3.30
CA CYS A 81 6.29 9.35 4.15
C CYS A 81 5.26 9.49 5.28
N SER A 82 4.11 8.82 5.17
CA SER A 82 3.01 8.88 6.13
C SER A 82 2.07 7.67 6.00
N ASP A 83 1.28 7.41 7.05
CA ASP A 83 0.23 6.40 7.03
C ASP A 83 -0.86 6.68 5.98
N LYS A 84 -1.17 7.96 5.74
CA LYS A 84 -2.07 8.38 4.66
C LYS A 84 -1.55 7.89 3.30
N CYS A 85 -0.26 8.11 3.02
CA CYS A 85 0.35 7.65 1.77
C CYS A 85 0.39 6.11 1.66
N ARG A 86 0.66 5.42 2.77
CA ARG A 86 0.59 3.95 2.82
C ARG A 86 -0.79 3.45 2.43
N LYS A 87 -1.85 4.01 3.05
CA LYS A 87 -3.23 3.60 2.80
C LYS A 87 -3.64 3.83 1.35
N VAL A 88 -3.43 5.05 0.84
CA VAL A 88 -3.76 5.40 -0.56
C VAL A 88 -3.03 4.49 -1.55
N TYR A 89 -1.74 4.20 -1.31
CA TYR A 89 -1.00 3.31 -2.20
C TYR A 89 -1.61 1.91 -2.26
N TRP A 90 -1.89 1.29 -1.11
CA TRP A 90 -2.44 -0.06 -1.07
C TRP A 90 -3.89 -0.13 -1.53
N ASP A 91 -4.66 0.94 -1.38
CA ASP A 91 -6.02 1.03 -1.93
C ASP A 91 -6.01 1.06 -3.47
N THR A 92 -5.01 1.70 -4.09
CA THR A 92 -4.90 1.81 -5.55
C THR A 92 -4.06 0.72 -6.22
N HIS A 93 -3.23 -0.01 -5.47
CA HIS A 93 -2.35 -1.08 -5.98
C HIS A 93 -2.69 -2.42 -5.29
N LYS A 94 -3.98 -2.77 -5.28
CA LYS A 94 -4.46 -4.01 -4.62
C LYS A 94 -3.93 -5.27 -5.30
N GLU A 95 -3.59 -5.17 -6.58
CA GLU A 95 -2.97 -6.21 -7.39
C GLU A 95 -1.51 -6.52 -6.97
N GLU A 96 -0.79 -5.54 -6.42
CA GLU A 96 0.55 -5.76 -5.85
C GLU A 96 0.50 -6.48 -4.49
N HIS A 97 -0.70 -6.60 -3.89
CA HIS A 97 -0.88 -7.36 -2.68
C HIS A 97 -0.79 -8.86 -2.99
N ASP A 98 0.38 -9.44 -2.74
CA ASP A 98 0.62 -10.86 -2.86
C ASP A 98 -0.24 -11.65 -1.85
N LYS A 99 -1.42 -12.08 -2.29
CA LYS A 99 -2.35 -12.89 -1.51
C LYS A 99 -1.79 -14.29 -1.20
N THR A 100 -0.75 -14.74 -1.91
CA THR A 100 -0.13 -16.06 -1.68
C THR A 100 0.87 -16.02 -0.52
N LYS A 101 1.54 -14.88 -0.31
CA LYS A 101 2.37 -14.62 0.89
C LYS A 101 1.56 -14.30 2.13
N THR A 102 0.29 -14.02 1.93
CA THR A 102 -0.66 -13.84 3.01
C THR A 102 -1.18 -15.21 3.36
N ALA A 103 -0.75 -15.79 4.49
CA ALA A 103 -1.11 -17.15 4.87
C ALA A 103 -2.62 -17.25 5.13
N TYR A 104 -3.42 -17.43 4.09
CA TYR A 104 -4.84 -17.74 4.22
C TYR A 104 -4.96 -19.25 4.44
N THR A 105 -5.51 -19.62 5.58
CA THR A 105 -5.87 -21.03 5.84
C THR A 105 -7.37 -21.17 5.62
N GLU A 106 -7.76 -22.17 4.82
CA GLU A 106 -9.17 -22.56 4.72
C GLU A 106 -9.56 -23.32 6.00
N LEU A 107 -10.62 -22.87 6.66
CA LEU A 107 -11.12 -23.43 7.91
C LEU A 107 -12.61 -23.73 7.77
N THR A 108 -13.09 -24.71 8.51
CA THR A 108 -14.53 -25.04 8.59
C THR A 108 -15.15 -24.39 9.82
N CYS A 109 -16.23 -23.64 9.64
CA CYS A 109 -16.92 -22.98 10.75
C CYS A 109 -17.56 -24.00 11.69
N GLN A 110 -17.23 -23.95 12.98
CA GLN A 110 -17.76 -24.87 14.00
C GLN A 110 -19.27 -24.67 14.27
N ASN A 111 -19.88 -23.56 13.84
CA ASN A 111 -21.31 -23.32 14.02
C ASN A 111 -22.17 -23.73 12.82
N CYS A 112 -21.77 -23.34 11.61
CA CYS A 112 -22.59 -23.50 10.41
C CYS A 112 -22.01 -24.49 9.39
N GLY A 113 -20.83 -25.05 9.64
CA GLY A 113 -20.18 -26.04 8.78
C GLY A 113 -19.63 -25.50 7.45
N ARG A 114 -19.80 -24.22 7.13
CA ARG A 114 -19.29 -23.63 5.89
C ARG A 114 -17.78 -23.44 5.95
N SER A 115 -17.08 -23.69 4.85
CA SER A 115 -15.67 -23.33 4.71
C SER A 115 -15.51 -21.81 4.57
N PHE A 116 -14.42 -21.27 5.10
CA PHE A 116 -14.07 -19.86 5.01
C PHE A 116 -12.55 -19.67 5.05
N LEU A 117 -12.06 -18.58 4.45
CA LEU A 117 -10.65 -18.23 4.49
C LEU A 117 -10.34 -17.38 5.74
N SER A 118 -9.33 -17.78 6.50
CA SER A 118 -8.83 -17.05 7.67
C SER A 118 -7.43 -16.50 7.40
N TYR A 119 -7.23 -15.21 7.65
CA TYR A 119 -5.91 -14.58 7.60
C TYR A 119 -5.07 -15.07 8.79
N ALA A 120 -4.00 -15.82 8.52
CA ALA A 120 -2.90 -16.20 9.43
C ALA A 120 -3.30 -16.38 10.90
N SER A 121 -4.45 -17.01 11.13
CA SER A 121 -5.03 -17.23 12.45
C SER A 121 -5.55 -18.66 12.47
N PRO A 122 -4.68 -19.64 12.76
CA PRO A 122 -5.08 -21.05 12.87
C PRO A 122 -6.05 -21.28 14.05
N THR A 123 -6.21 -20.28 14.93
CA THR A 123 -7.11 -20.35 16.09
C THR A 123 -8.54 -19.91 15.80
N ARG A 124 -8.85 -19.43 14.59
CA ARG A 124 -10.19 -18.92 14.26
C ARG A 124 -11.19 -20.07 14.07
N LYS A 125 -12.24 -20.11 14.91
CA LYS A 125 -13.24 -21.20 14.93
C LYS A 125 -14.51 -20.92 14.12
N PHE A 126 -14.80 -19.65 13.83
CA PHE A 126 -16.08 -19.23 13.24
C PHE A 126 -15.87 -18.32 12.03
N CYS A 127 -16.72 -18.48 11.01
CA CYS A 127 -16.67 -17.68 9.78
C CYS A 127 -17.00 -16.19 10.01
N GLY A 128 -17.66 -15.85 11.13
CA GLY A 128 -17.99 -14.47 11.47
C GLY A 128 -18.56 -14.34 12.89
N HIS A 129 -18.76 -13.09 13.32
CA HIS A 129 -19.32 -12.77 14.64
C HIS A 129 -20.71 -13.39 14.89
N PRO A 130 -21.65 -13.44 13.91
CA PRO A 130 -22.94 -14.08 14.13
C PRO A 130 -22.83 -15.56 14.50
N CYS A 131 -21.92 -16.31 13.86
CA CYS A 131 -21.70 -17.72 14.16
C CYS A 131 -21.05 -17.94 15.53
N TYR A 132 -20.20 -17.01 15.98
CA TYR A 132 -19.67 -17.02 17.34
C TYR A 132 -20.78 -16.85 18.37
N VAL A 133 -21.65 -15.84 18.20
CA VAL A 133 -22.74 -15.55 19.14
C VAL A 133 -23.74 -16.71 19.21
N GLU A 134 -24.15 -17.23 18.05
CA GLU A 134 -25.10 -18.33 17.97
C GLU A 134 -24.57 -19.60 18.66
N HIS A 135 -23.33 -19.98 18.38
CA HIS A 135 -22.70 -21.15 18.99
C HIS A 135 -22.47 -20.98 20.49
N ARG A 136 -22.05 -19.79 20.94
CA ARG A 136 -21.66 -19.57 22.34
C ARG A 136 -22.85 -19.35 23.27
N PHE A 137 -23.92 -18.71 22.80
CA PHE A 137 -25.02 -18.24 23.66
C PHE A 137 -26.39 -18.84 23.33
N ARG A 138 -26.62 -19.34 22.09
CA ARG A 138 -27.97 -19.76 21.66
C ARG A 138 -28.12 -21.28 21.48
N LYS A 139 -27.04 -22.00 21.22
CA LYS A 139 -27.04 -23.47 21.12
C LYS A 139 -26.78 -24.22 22.44
N GLY A 140 -26.75 -23.52 23.58
CA GLY A 140 -26.59 -24.14 24.90
C GLY A 140 -25.21 -24.76 25.19
N VAL A 141 -24.21 -24.57 24.34
CA VAL A 141 -22.85 -25.12 24.53
C VAL A 141 -22.01 -24.17 25.39
N VAL A 142 -21.83 -24.51 26.65
CA VAL A 142 -21.03 -23.74 27.61
C VAL A 142 -19.55 -24.12 27.45
N HIS A 143 -18.74 -23.24 26.89
CA HIS A 143 -17.27 -23.39 26.82
C HIS A 143 -16.57 -22.27 27.59
N ASP A 144 -16.99 -22.01 28.82
CA ASP A 144 -16.28 -21.06 29.68
C ASP A 144 -15.12 -21.77 30.37
N ASN A 145 -13.92 -21.58 29.83
CA ASN A 145 -12.74 -21.50 30.67
C ASN A 145 -12.29 -20.04 30.56
N SER A 146 -12.64 -19.25 31.55
CA SER A 146 -12.28 -17.84 31.62
C SER A 146 -10.77 -17.69 31.43
N THR A 147 -10.33 -16.82 30.51
CA THR A 147 -8.91 -16.47 30.38
C THR A 147 -8.46 -15.77 31.66
N GLN A 148 -7.69 -16.45 32.52
CA GLN A 148 -7.14 -15.92 33.78
C GLN A 148 -6.02 -14.88 33.58
N HIS A 149 -5.94 -14.21 32.43
CA HIS A 149 -4.90 -13.23 32.13
C HIS A 149 -5.53 -11.88 31.84
N GLY A 150 -5.91 -11.20 32.91
CA GLY A 150 -6.10 -9.76 32.97
C GLY A 150 -5.40 -9.24 34.22
N ASN A 151 -4.12 -8.88 34.08
CA ASN A 151 -3.47 -7.87 34.90
C ASN A 151 -3.42 -6.59 34.07
#